data_AF-A0ABC8Y5X7-F1
#
_entry.id   AF-A0ABC8Y5X7-F1
#
_cell.length_a   1.000
_cell.length_b   1.000
_cell.length_c   1.000
_cell.angle_alpha   90.00
_cell.angle_beta   90.00
_cell.angle_gamma   90.00
#
_symmetry.space_group_name_H-M   'P 1'
#
loop_
_entity.id
_entity.type
_entity.pdbx_description
1 polymer ?
#
loop_
_entity_poly.entity_id
_entity_poly.type
_entity_poly.pdbx_seq_one_letter_code
_entity_poly.pdbx_strand_id
1 'polypeptide(L)'
;MATDELAAAPVPAPVSPAGGDQSAAFSFSIWPPTQRTRDAVVRRLVETLAGDTILCKRYGAVPAADAEPAARAIEAEAFDAAAATGGAAASVEEGIEALQFYSKEVSRRLLDFVKSRAAEAKAEPPSEEAPAAAEGEAA
;
A
#
# COMPACT_ATOMS: atom_id res chain seq x y z
N MET A 1 -68.24 26.65 50.33
CA MET A 1 -68.06 25.40 49.56
C MET A 1 -66.82 25.63 48.69
N ALA A 2 -65.61 25.65 49.26
CA ALA A 2 -64.79 24.48 49.62
C ALA A 2 -64.42 23.67 48.37
N THR A 3 -63.14 23.73 48.00
CA THR A 3 -62.31 22.79 47.20
C THR A 3 -61.17 23.61 46.58
N ASP A 4 -59.92 23.20 46.54
CA ASP A 4 -59.18 22.12 47.19
C ASP A 4 -57.70 22.48 46.96
N GLU A 5 -56.92 22.45 48.04
CA GLU A 5 -55.47 22.66 48.05
C GLU A 5 -54.81 21.37 47.54
N LEU A 6 -54.37 21.34 46.28
CA LEU A 6 -53.60 20.21 45.77
C LEU A 6 -52.09 20.52 45.84
N ALA A 7 -51.48 20.00 46.90
CA ALA A 7 -50.06 19.95 47.13
C ALA A 7 -49.30 19.35 45.93
N ALA A 8 -48.27 20.06 45.47
CA ALA A 8 -47.31 19.56 44.49
C ALA A 8 -46.36 18.55 45.15
N ALA A 9 -46.33 17.33 44.61
CA ALA A 9 -45.43 16.25 45.03
C ALA A 9 -43.95 16.57 44.71
N PRO A 10 -42.98 16.06 45.51
CA PRO A 10 -41.56 16.24 45.22
C PRO A 10 -41.11 15.39 44.03
N VAL A 11 -40.39 16.02 43.10
CA VAL A 11 -39.75 15.39 41.94
C VAL A 11 -38.57 14.53 42.42
N PRO A 12 -38.45 13.24 42.05
CA PRO A 12 -37.25 12.47 42.36
C PRO A 12 -36.07 12.95 41.51
N ALA A 13 -34.93 13.22 42.16
CA ALA A 13 -33.67 13.55 41.49
C ALA A 13 -33.17 12.36 40.63
N PRO A 14 -32.65 12.60 39.41
CA PRO A 14 -31.98 11.54 38.65
C PRO A 14 -30.66 11.15 39.31
N VAL A 15 -30.48 9.83 39.44
CA VAL A 15 -29.29 9.12 39.88
C VAL A 15 -28.07 9.49 39.02
N SER A 16 -26.96 9.89 39.66
CA SER A 16 -25.65 9.89 39.02
C SER A 16 -25.00 8.53 39.26
N PRO A 17 -24.78 7.68 38.23
CA PRO A 17 -23.79 6.63 38.37
C PRO A 17 -22.43 7.31 38.45
N ALA A 18 -21.70 7.05 39.54
CA ALA A 18 -20.28 7.34 39.63
C ALA A 18 -19.59 6.56 38.51
N GLY A 19 -19.33 7.23 37.39
CA GLY A 19 -18.64 6.68 36.23
C GLY A 19 -17.19 6.41 36.56
N GLY A 20 -16.93 5.22 37.10
CA GLY A 20 -15.67 4.55 36.85
C GLY A 20 -15.74 3.97 35.45
N ASP A 21 -15.01 4.56 34.52
CA ASP A 21 -14.13 3.78 33.66
C ASP A 21 -13.02 4.72 33.25
N GLN A 22 -11.82 4.44 33.73
CA GLN A 22 -10.62 5.04 33.18
C GLN A 22 -10.63 4.60 31.72
N SER A 23 -11.05 5.49 30.81
CA SER A 23 -10.93 5.27 29.38
C SER A 23 -9.49 4.86 29.13
N ALA A 24 -9.25 3.56 28.97
CA ALA A 24 -7.97 3.06 28.55
C ALA A 24 -7.70 3.80 27.25
N ALA A 25 -6.75 4.73 27.28
CA ALA A 25 -6.40 5.51 26.12
C ALA A 25 -5.82 4.50 25.13
N PHE A 26 -6.68 3.96 24.26
CA PHE A 26 -6.28 3.10 23.17
C PHE A 26 -5.43 3.99 22.25
N SER A 27 -4.11 3.90 22.42
CA SER A 27 -3.17 4.51 21.48
C SER A 27 -3.29 3.77 20.16
N PHE A 28 -4.03 4.34 19.22
CA PHE A 28 -4.08 3.86 17.85
C PHE A 28 -2.80 4.31 17.13
N SER A 29 -1.89 3.39 16.85
CA SER A 29 -0.79 3.65 15.93
C SER A 29 -1.21 3.24 14.52
N ILE A 30 -1.22 4.19 13.59
CA ILE A 30 -1.54 3.97 12.17
C ILE A 30 -0.33 3.42 11.40
N TRP A 31 0.87 3.64 11.95
CA TRP A 31 2.15 3.21 11.40
C TRP A 31 2.97 2.48 12.48
N PRO A 32 3.74 1.41 12.15
CA PRO A 32 3.85 0.77 10.84
C PRO A 32 2.66 -0.15 10.50
N PRO A 33 2.33 -0.35 9.21
CA PRO A 33 1.36 -1.35 8.77
C PRO A 33 1.79 -2.76 9.20
N THR A 34 0.82 -3.60 9.52
CA THR A 34 1.09 -5.01 9.84
C THR A 34 1.71 -5.75 8.65
N GLN A 35 2.48 -6.80 8.93
CA GLN A 35 3.07 -7.64 7.87
C GLN A 35 2.02 -8.15 6.88
N ARG A 36 0.83 -8.53 7.38
CA ARG A 36 -0.28 -8.97 6.55
C ARG A 36 -0.74 -7.91 5.55
N THR A 37 -0.76 -6.64 5.97
CA THR A 37 -1.09 -5.51 5.10
C THR A 37 0.00 -5.30 4.07
N ARG A 38 1.27 -5.36 4.47
CA ARG A 38 2.42 -5.28 3.56
C ARG A 38 2.39 -6.37 2.50
N ASP A 39 2.13 -7.61 2.89
CA ASP A 39 1.99 -8.74 1.95
C ASP A 39 0.81 -8.56 0.98
N ALA A 40 -0.25 -7.86 1.39
CA ALA A 40 -1.35 -7.50 0.50
C ALA A 40 -0.93 -6.44 -0.54
N VAL A 41 -0.12 -5.46 -0.14
CA VAL A 41 0.47 -4.48 -1.07
C VAL A 41 1.37 -5.19 -2.07
N VAL A 42 2.25 -6.09 -1.64
CA VAL A 42 3.11 -6.90 -2.53
C VAL A 42 2.27 -7.66 -3.55
N ARG A 43 1.24 -8.40 -3.12
CA ARG A 43 0.36 -9.14 -4.05
C ARG A 43 -0.29 -8.22 -5.08
N ARG A 44 -0.74 -7.05 -4.66
CA ARG A 44 -1.32 -6.04 -5.57
C ARG A 44 -0.29 -5.50 -6.57
N LEU A 45 0.95 -5.31 -6.15
CA LEU A 45 2.04 -4.91 -7.04
C LEU A 45 2.35 -6.01 -8.07
N VAL A 46 2.37 -7.29 -7.66
CA VAL A 46 2.55 -8.42 -8.58
C VAL A 46 1.45 -8.47 -9.64
N GLU A 47 0.18 -8.36 -9.23
CA GLU A 47 -0.95 -8.25 -10.17
C GLU A 47 -0.78 -7.07 -11.14
N THR A 48 -0.23 -5.97 -10.65
CA THR A 48 -0.02 -4.77 -11.47
C THR A 48 1.10 -4.95 -12.49
N LEU A 49 2.17 -5.65 -12.11
CA LEU A 49 3.37 -5.89 -12.94
C LEU A 49 3.19 -7.01 -13.97
N ALA A 50 2.47 -8.08 -13.60
CA ALA A 50 2.33 -9.29 -14.42
C ALA A 50 0.92 -9.46 -15.02
N GLY A 51 -0.07 -8.69 -14.58
CA GLY A 51 -1.45 -8.77 -15.08
C GLY A 51 -1.71 -7.98 -16.36
N ASP A 52 -2.98 -7.91 -16.77
CA ASP A 52 -3.41 -7.11 -17.93
C ASP A 52 -3.72 -5.65 -17.54
N THR A 53 -2.72 -4.93 -17.05
CA THR A 53 -2.89 -3.52 -16.64
C THR A 53 -2.45 -2.54 -17.72
N ILE A 54 -2.90 -1.28 -17.60
CA ILE A 54 -2.47 -0.19 -18.49
C ILE A 54 -0.95 -0.02 -18.43
N LEU A 55 -0.32 -0.25 -17.27
CA LEU A 55 1.13 -0.19 -17.12
C LEU A 55 1.82 -1.26 -17.95
N CYS A 56 1.35 -2.51 -17.90
CA CYS A 56 1.87 -3.60 -18.73
C CYS A 56 1.71 -3.31 -20.23
N LYS A 57 0.59 -2.69 -20.64
CA LYS A 57 0.37 -2.26 -22.04
C LYS A 57 1.31 -1.15 -22.50
N ARG A 58 1.84 -0.34 -21.59
CA ARG A 58 2.70 0.81 -21.89
C ARG A 58 4.19 0.52 -21.79
N TYR A 59 4.57 -0.30 -20.82
CA TYR A 59 5.96 -0.57 -20.47
C TYR A 59 6.36 -2.05 -20.63
N GLY A 60 5.42 -2.91 -21.02
CA GLY A 60 5.62 -4.36 -21.11
C GLY A 60 5.31 -5.07 -19.80
N ALA A 61 4.70 -6.26 -19.87
CA ALA A 61 4.42 -7.10 -18.71
C ALA A 61 5.71 -7.70 -18.14
N VAL A 62 5.80 -7.83 -16.82
CA VAL A 62 6.90 -8.50 -16.12
C VAL A 62 6.63 -10.00 -16.06
N PRO A 63 7.60 -10.86 -16.42
CA PRO A 63 7.52 -12.30 -16.22
C PRO A 63 7.16 -12.61 -14.77
N ALA A 64 6.31 -13.62 -14.58
CA ALA A 64 5.86 -14.00 -13.24
C ALA A 64 7.03 -14.35 -12.29
N ALA A 65 8.13 -14.89 -12.84
CA ALA A 65 9.35 -15.20 -12.09
C ALA A 65 10.01 -13.96 -11.48
N ASP A 66 9.93 -12.81 -12.16
CA ASP A 66 10.59 -11.57 -11.74
C ASP A 66 9.63 -10.60 -11.04
N ALA A 67 8.32 -10.76 -11.27
CA ALA A 67 7.30 -9.85 -10.73
C ALA A 67 7.20 -9.90 -9.20
N GLU A 68 7.27 -11.09 -8.61
CA GLU A 68 7.22 -11.29 -7.16
C GLU A 68 8.44 -10.69 -6.43
N PRO A 69 9.70 -11.01 -6.82
CA PRO A 69 10.87 -10.41 -6.18
C PRO A 69 10.94 -8.90 -6.41
N ALA A 70 10.59 -8.40 -7.60
CA ALA A 70 10.54 -6.96 -7.85
C ALA A 70 9.50 -6.25 -6.99
N ALA A 71 8.29 -6.81 -6.86
CA ALA A 71 7.24 -6.24 -6.02
C ALA A 71 7.65 -6.21 -4.54
N ARG A 72 8.32 -7.25 -4.04
CA ARG A 72 8.86 -7.24 -2.67
C ARG A 72 9.94 -6.19 -2.47
N ALA A 73 10.87 -6.04 -3.41
CA ALA A 73 11.92 -5.04 -3.32
C ALA A 73 11.33 -3.63 -3.30
N ILE A 74 10.39 -3.33 -4.20
CA ILE A 74 9.67 -2.04 -4.26
C ILE A 74 8.97 -1.74 -2.92
N GLU A 75 8.25 -2.72 -2.37
CA GLU A 75 7.53 -2.54 -1.10
C GLU A 75 8.49 -2.38 0.09
N ALA A 76 9.56 -3.17 0.15
CA ALA A 76 10.53 -3.15 1.25
C ALA A 76 11.28 -1.81 1.29
N GLU A 77 11.80 -1.35 0.15
CA GLU A 77 12.42 -0.02 0.06
C GLU A 77 11.41 1.09 0.33
N ALA A 78 10.16 0.88 -0.14
CA ALA A 78 8.94 1.58 0.25
C ALA A 78 8.87 1.89 1.74
N PHE A 79 8.84 0.80 2.48
CA PHE A 79 8.68 0.75 3.91
C PHE A 79 9.89 1.34 4.63
N ASP A 80 11.11 1.00 4.20
CA ASP A 80 12.34 1.48 4.81
C ASP A 80 12.50 3.01 4.66
N ALA A 81 12.14 3.56 3.50
CA ALA A 81 12.14 5.00 3.28
C ALA A 81 11.13 5.72 4.20
N ALA A 82 9.93 5.14 4.37
CA ALA A 82 8.92 5.68 5.28
C ALA A 82 9.34 5.54 6.76
N ALA A 83 9.94 4.41 7.13
CA ALA A 83 10.45 4.15 8.47
C ALA A 83 11.62 5.10 8.83
N ALA A 84 12.47 5.46 7.86
CA ALA A 84 13.54 6.42 8.05
C ALA A 84 13.03 7.86 8.30
N THR A 85 11.85 8.18 7.79
CA THR A 85 11.26 9.53 7.89
C THR A 85 10.38 9.70 9.14
N GLY A 86 9.73 8.62 9.60
CA GLY A 86 8.73 8.69 10.69
C GLY A 86 8.90 7.67 11.83
N GLY A 87 9.99 6.89 11.87
CA GLY A 87 10.27 5.95 12.96
C GLY A 87 9.07 5.11 13.42
N ALA A 88 9.00 4.80 14.72
CA ALA A 88 7.72 4.47 15.34
C ALA A 88 6.98 5.80 15.59
N ALA A 89 6.09 6.17 14.68
CA ALA A 89 5.36 7.43 14.71
C ALA A 89 4.83 7.71 16.13
N ALA A 90 5.23 8.84 16.71
CA ALA A 90 4.90 9.21 18.08
C ALA A 90 3.47 9.75 18.21
N SER A 91 2.84 10.11 17.08
CA SER A 91 1.46 10.56 17.01
C SER A 91 0.70 9.96 15.82
N VAL A 92 -0.63 10.04 15.88
CA VAL A 92 -1.51 9.68 14.78
C VAL A 92 -1.21 10.48 13.51
N GLU A 93 -0.94 11.79 13.63
CA GLU A 93 -0.63 12.65 12.49
C GLU A 93 0.65 12.19 11.78
N GLU A 94 1.72 11.95 12.54
CA GLU A 94 2.99 11.42 12.02
C GLU A 94 2.80 10.03 11.36
N GLY A 95 1.91 9.20 11.92
CA GLY A 95 1.56 7.91 11.34
C GLY A 95 0.81 8.02 10.01
N ILE A 96 -0.05 9.04 9.87
CA ILE A 96 -0.75 9.35 8.61
C ILE A 96 0.25 9.87 7.57
N GLU A 97 1.13 10.79 7.95
CA GLU A 97 2.18 11.31 7.07
C GLU A 97 3.11 10.20 6.58
N ALA A 98 3.55 9.31 7.47
CA ALA A 98 4.37 8.14 7.11
C ALA A 98 3.65 7.20 6.13
N LEU A 99 2.35 6.93 6.34
CA LEU A 99 1.55 6.09 5.45
C LEU A 99 1.34 6.74 4.07
N GLN A 100 1.13 8.06 4.02
CA GLN A 100 1.04 8.81 2.78
C GLN A 100 2.37 8.79 2.02
N PHE A 101 3.49 8.96 2.73
CA PHE A 101 4.83 8.90 2.16
C PHE A 101 5.12 7.51 1.60
N TYR A 102 4.84 6.45 2.37
CA TYR A 102 4.94 5.06 1.91
C TYR A 102 4.15 4.82 0.61
N SER A 103 2.90 5.29 0.55
CA SER A 103 2.05 5.12 -0.64
C SER A 103 2.62 5.82 -1.88
N LYS A 104 3.18 7.03 -1.69
CA LYS A 104 3.85 7.78 -2.76
C LYS A 104 5.10 7.07 -3.23
N GLU A 105 5.93 6.59 -2.31
CA GLU A 105 7.20 5.96 -2.63
C GLU A 105 7.02 4.58 -3.30
N VAL A 106 6.03 3.79 -2.89
CA VAL A 106 5.64 2.54 -3.58
C VAL A 106 5.24 2.84 -5.03
N SER A 107 4.38 3.85 -5.23
CA SER A 107 3.90 4.22 -6.57
C SER A 107 5.04 4.74 -7.46
N ARG A 108 5.93 5.56 -6.88
CA ARG A 108 7.10 6.10 -7.57
C ARG A 108 8.05 4.99 -8.01
N ARG A 109 8.46 4.11 -7.09
CA ARG A 109 9.37 2.99 -7.37
C ARG A 109 8.80 2.02 -8.39
N LEU A 110 7.50 1.73 -8.31
CA LEU A 110 6.82 0.92 -9.31
C LEU A 110 6.96 1.52 -10.71
N LEU A 111 6.71 2.83 -10.85
CA LEU A 111 6.82 3.52 -12.14
C LEU A 111 8.26 3.60 -12.63
N ASP A 112 9.21 3.85 -11.74
CA ASP A 112 10.62 3.93 -12.09
C ASP A 112 11.15 2.55 -12.53
N PHE A 113 10.77 1.48 -11.85
CA PHE A 113 11.09 0.10 -12.22
C PHE A 113 10.60 -0.25 -13.63
N VAL A 114 9.31 -0.03 -13.94
CA VAL A 114 8.76 -0.39 -15.25
C VAL A 114 9.35 0.47 -16.38
N LYS A 115 9.68 1.74 -16.11
CA LYS A 115 10.34 2.61 -17.09
C LYS A 115 11.76 2.16 -17.39
N SER A 116 12.56 1.88 -16.38
CA SER A 116 13.95 1.41 -16.54
C SER A 116 13.99 0.11 -17.33
N ARG A 117 13.14 -0.85 -16.95
CA ARG A 117 13.02 -2.12 -17.67
C ARG A 117 12.60 -1.96 -19.12
N ALA A 118 11.62 -1.09 -19.40
CA ALA A 118 11.18 -0.82 -20.77
C ALA A 118 12.27 -0.13 -21.61
N ALA A 119 13.17 0.63 -20.98
CA ALA A 119 14.32 1.24 -21.65
C ALA A 119 15.40 0.18 -21.96
N GLU A 120 15.68 -0.75 -21.05
CA GLU A 120 16.61 -1.87 -21.27
C GLU A 120 16.12 -2.77 -22.42
N ALA A 121 14.83 -3.13 -22.44
CA ALA A 121 14.25 -3.95 -23.50
C ALA A 121 14.31 -3.28 -24.90
N LYS A 122 14.45 -1.95 -24.97
CA LYS A 122 14.64 -1.22 -26.24
C LYS A 122 16.11 -1.09 -26.65
N ALA A 123 17.04 -1.33 -25.72
CA ALA A 123 18.47 -1.17 -25.95
C ALA A 123 19.15 -2.46 -26.42
N GLU A 124 18.51 -3.63 -26.28
CA GLU A 124 19.01 -4.87 -26.87
C GLU A 124 18.79 -4.88 -28.40
N PRO A 125 19.86 -4.95 -29.22
CA PRO A 125 19.71 -5.18 -30.65
C PRO A 125 19.20 -6.61 -30.90
N PRO A 126 18.44 -6.85 -31.99
CA PRO A 126 18.06 -8.21 -32.36
C PRO A 126 19.35 -8.98 -32.66
N SER A 127 19.62 -10.01 -31.87
CA SER A 127 20.65 -10.98 -32.21
C SER A 127 20.23 -11.64 -33.53
N GLU A 128 20.94 -11.26 -34.60
CA GLU A 128 20.78 -11.79 -35.95
C GLU A 128 21.07 -13.30 -35.92
N GLU A 129 20.00 -14.09 -35.89
CA GLU A 129 20.08 -15.52 -36.19
C GLU A 129 20.21 -15.64 -37.72
N ALA A 130 21.47 -15.71 -38.17
CA ALA A 130 21.82 -15.91 -39.57
C ALA A 130 21.27 -17.27 -40.07
N PRO A 131 20.53 -17.33 -41.20
CA PRO A 131 20.25 -18.60 -41.84
C PRO A 131 21.51 -19.10 -42.53
N ALA A 132 22.06 -20.20 -42.02
CA ALA A 132 23.12 -20.95 -42.68
C ALA A 132 22.60 -21.56 -43.99
N ALA A 133 23.36 -21.32 -45.05
CA ALA A 133 23.19 -21.73 -46.42
C ALA A 133 22.93 -23.23 -46.62
N ALA A 134 22.11 -23.55 -47.64
CA ALA A 134 22.37 -24.67 -48.54
C ALA A 134 21.47 -24.56 -49.79
N GLU A 135 21.95 -23.92 -50.86
CA GLU A 135 21.63 -24.40 -52.22
C GLU A 135 22.91 -24.31 -53.07
N GLY A 136 23.36 -25.48 -53.48
CA GLY A 136 24.57 -25.71 -54.27
C GLY A 136 24.35 -25.39 -55.74
N GLU A 137 25.42 -24.86 -56.31
CA GLU A 137 25.61 -24.51 -57.71
C GLU A 137 25.77 -25.74 -58.61
N ALA A 138 25.45 -25.51 -59.89
CA ALA A 138 25.26 -26.45 -60.99
C ALA A 138 26.50 -27.26 -61.45
N ALA A 139 26.23 -28.41 -62.06
CA ALA A 139 26.91 -28.93 -63.26
C ALA A 139 25.99 -29.88 -64.03
#